data_AF-A0A521Y3E8-F1
#
_entry.id   AF-A0A521Y3E8-F1
#
_cell.length_a   1.000
_cell.length_b   1.000
_cell.length_c   1.000
_cell.angle_alpha   90.00
_cell.angle_beta   90.00
_cell.angle_gamma   90.00
#
_symmetry.space_group_name_H-M   'P 1'
#
loop_
_entity.id
_entity.type
_entity.pdbx_description
1 polymer ?
#
loop_
_entity_poly.entity_id
_entity_poly.type
_entity_poly.pdbx_seq_one_letter_code
_entity_poly.pdbx_strand_id
1 'polypeptide(L)' 'MPRSKHPGLQLSLVVHAVVFALVVSGLWFLQSVTTTGFPWAAIVTWGWGIGLAAHAAVWLMLSRR' A
#
# COMPACT_ATOMS: atom_id res chain seq x y z
N MET A 1 -22.14 -5.43 -8.57
CA MET A 1 -21.16 -4.37 -8.24
C MET A 1 -21.09 -3.38 -9.40
N PRO A 2 -21.13 -2.07 -9.16
CA PRO A 2 -20.90 -1.08 -10.22
C PRO A 2 -19.47 -1.27 -10.75
N ARG A 3 -19.31 -1.38 -12.07
CA ARG A 3 -17.97 -1.37 -12.70
C ARG A 3 -17.40 0.05 -12.58
N SER A 4 -16.15 0.18 -12.11
CA SER A 4 -15.48 1.48 -12.10
C SER A 4 -15.39 2.04 -13.52
N LYS A 5 -15.58 3.36 -13.68
CA LYS A 5 -15.34 4.05 -14.96
C LYS A 5 -13.89 3.89 -15.45
N HIS A 6 -12.95 3.58 -14.55
CA HIS A 6 -11.52 3.44 -14.83
C HIS A 6 -10.93 2.15 -14.22
N PRO A 7 -11.12 0.98 -14.89
CA PRO A 7 -10.70 -0.32 -14.34
C PRO A 7 -9.19 -0.42 -14.09
N GLY A 8 -8.37 0.28 -14.87
CA GLY A 8 -6.92 0.33 -14.66
C GLY A 8 -6.51 1.02 -13.36
N LEU A 9 -7.22 2.08 -12.95
CA LEU A 9 -6.94 2.79 -11.69
C LEU A 9 -7.34 1.94 -10.48
N GLN A 10 -8.49 1.27 -10.56
CA GLN A 10 -8.92 0.35 -9.51
C GLN A 10 -7.94 -0.82 -9.37
N LEU A 11 -7.54 -1.44 -10.49
CA LEU A 11 -6.54 -2.51 -10.48
C LEU A 11 -5.21 -2.03 -9.90
N SER A 12 -4.74 -0.86 -10.32
CA SER A 12 -3.51 -0.24 -9.82
C SER A 12 -3.56 -0.07 -8.30
N LEU A 13 -4.65 0.48 -7.75
CA LEU A 13 -4.82 0.62 -6.30
C LEU A 13 -4.86 -0.74 -5.59
N VAL A 14 -5.62 -1.71 -6.11
CA VAL A 14 -5.74 -3.04 -5.51
C VAL A 14 -4.38 -3.76 -5.46
N VAL A 15 -3.63 -3.74 -6.55
CA VAL A 15 -2.29 -4.36 -6.60
C VAL A 15 -1.37 -3.71 -5.55
N HIS A 16 -1.32 -2.38 -5.48
CA HIS A 16 -0.47 -1.71 -4.50
C HIS A 16 -0.92 -1.99 -3.06
N ALA A 17 -2.23 -2.06 -2.80
CA ALA A 17 -2.75 -2.37 -1.47
C ALA A 17 -2.38 -3.80 -1.03
N VAL A 18 -2.53 -4.78 -1.93
CA VAL A 18 -2.19 -6.18 -1.65
C VAL A 18 -0.69 -6.34 -1.43
N VAL A 19 0.13 -5.79 -2.33
CA VAL A 19 1.59 -5.88 -2.20
C VAL A 19 2.04 -5.16 -0.92
N PHE A 20 1.50 -3.97 -0.62
CA PHE A 20 1.78 -3.27 0.63
C PHE A 20 1.48 -4.14 1.84
N ALA A 21 0.27 -4.71 1.91
CA ALA A 21 -0.14 -5.54 3.05
C ALA A 21 0.78 -6.77 3.24
N LEU A 22 1.06 -7.51 2.17
CA LEU A 22 1.88 -8.72 2.24
C LEU A 22 3.33 -8.42 2.59
N VAL A 23 3.95 -7.46 1.89
CA VAL A 23 5.36 -7.13 2.09
C VAL A 23 5.58 -6.48 3.45
N VAL A 24 4.78 -5.47 3.81
CA VAL A 24 4.93 -4.76 5.09
C VAL A 24 4.72 -5.71 6.26
N SER A 25 3.71 -6.59 6.22
CA SER A 25 3.50 -7.59 7.27
C SER A 25 4.70 -8.54 7.40
N GLY A 26 5.25 -9.01 6.27
CA GLY A 26 6.46 -9.83 6.25
C GLY A 26 7.67 -9.12 6.83
N LEU A 27 7.85 -7.83 6.54
CA LEU A 27 8.96 -7.03 7.09
C LEU A 27 8.80 -6.79 8.60
N TRP A 28 7.59 -6.53 9.08
CA TRP A 28 7.34 -6.42 10.52
C TRP A 28 7.58 -7.73 11.25
N PHE A 29 7.18 -8.86 10.67
CA PHE A 29 7.52 -10.18 11.20
C PHE A 29 9.03 -10.40 11.23
N LEU A 30 9.73 -10.16 10.12
CA LEU A 30 11.18 -10.29 10.03
C LEU A 30 11.90 -9.41 11.04
N GLN A 31 11.47 -8.17 11.20
CA GLN A 31 12.02 -7.29 12.22
C GLN A 31 11.84 -7.88 13.61
N SER A 32 10.65 -8.38 13.94
CA SER A 32 10.35 -8.93 15.28
C SER A 32 11.26 -10.09 15.68
N VAL A 33 11.82 -10.81 14.71
CA VAL A 33 12.71 -11.97 14.95
C VAL A 33 14.19 -11.68 14.72
N THR A 34 14.55 -10.56 14.07
CA THR A 34 15.94 -10.23 13.74
C THR A 34 16.48 -9.00 14.44
N THR A 35 15.64 -8.11 14.97
CA THR A 35 16.07 -6.81 15.51
C THR A 35 15.23 -6.38 16.71
N THR A 36 15.89 -5.94 17.78
CA THR A 36 15.23 -5.48 19.03
C THR A 36 15.45 -4.00 19.37
N GLY A 37 16.29 -3.27 18.62
CA GLY A 37 16.65 -1.89 18.94
C GLY A 37 15.95 -0.82 18.08
N PHE A 38 16.01 -0.95 16.76
CA PHE A 38 15.51 0.06 15.84
C PHE A 38 14.44 -0.51 14.89
N PRO A 39 13.23 0.07 14.85
CA PRO A 39 12.15 -0.45 14.03
C PRO A 39 12.27 0.00 12.56
N TRP A 40 13.29 -0.50 11.84
CA TRP A 40 13.54 -0.15 10.43
C TRP A 40 12.34 -0.43 9.51
N ALA A 41 11.51 -1.43 9.80
CA ALA A 41 10.28 -1.75 9.07
C ALA A 41 9.27 -0.59 9.11
N ALA A 42 9.31 0.25 10.15
CA ALA A 42 8.46 1.44 10.22
C ALA A 42 8.80 2.46 9.13
N ILE A 43 10.09 2.67 8.82
CA ILE A 43 10.51 3.55 7.72
C ILE A 43 9.99 3.03 6.38
N VAL A 44 10.14 1.73 6.14
CA VAL A 44 9.65 1.10 4.91
C VAL A 44 8.13 1.20 4.81
N THR A 45 7.42 0.97 5.91
CA THR A 45 5.96 1.12 6.00
C THR A 45 5.53 2.53 5.61
N TRP A 46 6.18 3.56 6.14
CA TRP A 46 5.86 4.95 5.80
C TRP A 46 6.18 5.30 4.35
N GLY A 47 7.38 4.94 3.87
CA GLY A 47 7.80 5.24 2.50
C GLY A 47 6.87 4.59 1.46
N TRP A 48 6.53 3.32 1.65
CA TRP A 48 5.58 2.63 0.76
C TRP A 48 4.14 3.10 0.95
N GLY A 49 3.76 3.48 2.18
CA GLY A 49 2.43 3.98 2.52
C GLY A 49 2.09 5.25 1.76
N ILE A 50 3.07 6.14 1.54
CA ILE A 50 2.91 7.32 0.68
C ILE A 50 2.55 6.93 -0.75
N GLY A 51 3.22 5.92 -1.31
CA GLY A 51 2.90 5.40 -2.64
C GLY A 51 1.46 4.86 -2.72
N LEU A 52 1.05 4.04 -1.75
CA LEU A 52 -0.32 3.54 -1.67
C LEU A 52 -1.35 4.67 -1.55
N ALA A 53 -1.07 5.68 -0.71
CA ALA A 53 -1.91 6.87 -0.56
C ALA A 53 -2.04 7.67 -1.85
N ALA A 54 -0.95 7.80 -2.63
CA ALA A 54 -0.98 8.45 -3.93
C ALA A 54 -1.90 7.72 -4.93
N HIS A 55 -1.80 6.39 -5.01
CA HIS A 55 -2.72 5.58 -5.84
C HIS A 55 -4.18 5.74 -5.41
N ALA A 56 -4.43 5.76 -4.10
CA ALA A 56 -5.78 5.96 -3.56
C ALA A 56 -6.33 7.35 -3.90
N ALA A 57 -5.52 8.39 -3.78
CA ALA A 57 -5.90 9.77 -4.11
C ALA A 57 -6.28 9.91 -5.59
N VAL A 58 -5.45 9.39 -6.51
CA VAL A 58 -5.75 9.43 -7.95
C VAL A 58 -7.02 8.67 -8.28
N TRP A 59 -7.20 7.47 -7.72
CA TRP A 59 -8.42 6.69 -7.90
C TRP A 59 -9.66 7.45 -7.42
N LEU A 60 -9.62 8.07 -6.24
CA LEU A 60 -10.73 8.85 -5.69
C LEU A 60 -11.05 10.10 -6.52
N MET A 61 -10.02 10.86 -6.94
CA MET A 61 -10.20 12.09 -7.72
C MET A 61 -10.82 11.82 -9.09
N LEU A 62 -10.41 10.74 -9.75
CA LEU A 62 -10.86 10.41 -11.10
C LEU A 62 -12.12 9.55 -11.12
N SER A 63 -12.41 8.77 -10.07
CA SER A 63 -13.66 8.00 -9.98
C SER A 63 -14.89 8.86 -9.65
N ARG A 64 -14.67 10.08 -9.14
CA ARG A 64 -15.73 11.06 -8.81
C ARG A 64 -16.10 11.99 -9.96
N ARG A 65 -15.39 11.91 -11.09
CA ARG A 65 -15.75 12.58 -12.36
C ARG A 65 -16.56 11.63 -13.24
#